data_AF-A0A0N0TCF0-F1
#
_entry.id   AF-A0A0N0TCF0-F1
#
_cell.length_a   1.000
_cell.length_b   1.000
_cell.length_c   1.000
_cell.angle_alpha   90.00
_cell.angle_beta   90.00
_cell.angle_gamma   90.00
#
_symmetry.space_group_name_H-M   'P 1'
#
loop_
_entity.id
_entity.type
_entity.pdbx_description
1 polymer ?
#
loop_
_entity_poly.entity_id
_entity_poly.type
_entity_poly.pdbx_seq_one_letter_code
_entity_poly.pdbx_strand_id
1 'polypeptide(L)'
;MRTAPLQGETTSSLICRIALRYGMEAKVLRACWKWRNYPPGHEGGGARADAEVLLNPAGRQLLADMCGVEEAVLARALPSWAEEDAKLRAEDGDPVGLWRIGGAVAGPVAFGCRLCTARRTGTALRAVRYAPRWERVCVRHERWLLDADANQPLEHLDLRGLPEVVAAQRRWASVARRSVRAGAEPERVFALARAVVARWWEQAYGWEREVIWPRRLHLVAGGDAGGDLERWRIVGRDAVVFPEVVAVAEALLDPGMAELVWVDSGAGRPRALPADGMFCRRLGEQVGRPWLGPLAATDHGGPLLAWMGSVIRLRRGAGGPPGYDNDPWWLRKEHQAATMAGQLRVLGKEKKAPGSGTMWRAAVPAEQRRLITSTIDSAQEQLLQLRGVHSGPTADVARRLLRGLGHSAGLIENAWKRIAVAAVNGGVPLEEVARWVNMPVEVLRKMLTTGGRENSG
;
A
#
# COMPACT_ATOMS: atom_id res chain seq x y z
N MET A 1 30.88 24.30 -14.97
CA MET A 1 29.61 24.94 -14.57
C MET A 1 29.09 24.20 -13.35
N ARG A 2 28.80 24.85 -12.22
CA ARG A 2 28.45 24.14 -10.98
C ARG A 2 27.00 23.64 -10.99
N THR A 3 26.79 22.34 -10.75
CA THR A 3 25.46 21.72 -10.59
C THR A 3 25.37 21.08 -9.21
N ALA A 4 24.69 21.74 -8.27
CA ALA A 4 24.53 21.21 -6.92
C ALA A 4 23.45 20.11 -6.84
N PRO A 5 23.67 19.04 -6.05
CA PRO A 5 22.66 18.02 -5.80
C PRO A 5 21.51 18.57 -4.94
N LEU A 6 20.33 17.97 -5.06
CA LEU A 6 19.24 18.16 -4.09
C LEU A 6 19.38 17.12 -2.97
N GLN A 7 18.91 17.48 -1.77
CA GLN A 7 18.94 16.55 -0.64
C GLN A 7 18.03 15.34 -0.93
N GLY A 8 18.59 14.14 -0.79
CA GLY A 8 17.92 12.88 -1.07
C GLY A 8 17.78 12.55 -2.55
N GLU A 9 18.40 13.31 -3.46
CA GLU A 9 18.30 13.07 -4.91
C GLU A 9 18.90 11.71 -5.30
N THR A 10 18.32 11.07 -6.31
CA THR A 10 18.93 9.87 -6.92
C THR A 10 20.12 10.29 -7.78
N THR A 11 21.17 9.47 -7.82
CA THR A 11 22.33 9.73 -8.69
C THR A 11 21.89 9.83 -10.15
N SER A 12 20.92 8.99 -10.58
CA SER A 12 20.34 9.07 -11.92
C SER A 12 19.65 10.41 -12.23
N SER A 13 18.92 10.98 -11.26
CA SER A 13 18.28 12.30 -11.39
C SER A 13 19.33 13.41 -11.53
N LEU A 14 20.39 13.35 -10.74
CA LEU A 14 21.48 14.31 -10.81
C LEU A 14 22.18 14.27 -12.18
N ILE A 15 22.53 13.08 -12.70
CA ILE A 15 23.11 12.91 -14.04
C ILE A 15 22.21 13.54 -15.11
N CYS A 16 20.90 13.27 -15.08
CA CYS A 16 19.95 13.87 -16.03
C CYS A 16 19.97 15.41 -15.96
N ARG A 17 20.04 15.99 -14.76
CA ARG A 17 20.09 17.44 -14.58
C ARG A 17 21.40 18.07 -15.02
N ILE A 18 22.52 17.38 -14.80
CA ILE A 18 23.83 17.82 -15.32
C ILE A 18 23.77 17.86 -16.85
N ALA A 19 23.30 16.79 -17.50
CA ALA A 19 23.20 16.73 -18.95
C ALA A 19 22.40 17.92 -19.51
N LEU A 20 21.23 18.19 -18.94
CA LEU A 20 20.41 19.34 -19.33
C LEU A 20 21.12 20.68 -19.10
N ARG A 21 21.88 20.80 -18.01
CA ARG A 21 22.64 22.01 -17.70
C ARG A 21 23.77 22.27 -18.70
N TYR A 22 24.35 21.20 -19.26
CA TYR A 22 25.31 21.26 -20.36
C TYR A 22 24.66 21.30 -21.76
N GLY A 23 23.33 21.36 -21.86
CA GLY A 23 22.61 21.39 -23.14
C GLY A 23 22.69 20.09 -23.94
N MET A 24 22.95 18.95 -23.28
CA MET A 24 23.10 17.64 -23.91
C MET A 24 22.04 16.64 -23.45
N GLU A 25 21.81 15.61 -24.26
CA GLU A 25 20.95 14.49 -23.86
C GLU A 25 21.63 13.65 -22.77
N ALA A 26 20.84 13.14 -21.80
CA ALA A 26 21.37 12.29 -20.73
C ALA A 26 22.04 11.01 -21.24
N LYS A 27 21.72 10.52 -22.46
CA LYS A 27 22.42 9.38 -23.05
C LYS A 27 23.88 9.71 -23.39
N VAL A 28 24.15 10.96 -23.81
CA VAL A 28 25.50 11.42 -24.19
C VAL A 28 26.36 11.50 -22.95
N LEU A 29 25.88 12.15 -21.89
CA LEU A 29 26.61 12.22 -20.62
C LEU A 29 26.87 10.83 -20.03
N ARG A 30 25.88 9.93 -20.12
CA ARG A 30 26.03 8.55 -19.62
C ARG A 30 27.11 7.75 -20.36
N ALA A 31 27.48 8.10 -21.60
CA ALA A 31 28.54 7.41 -22.33
C ALA A 31 29.92 7.54 -21.67
N CYS A 32 30.08 8.47 -20.71
CA CYS A 32 31.31 8.63 -19.94
C CYS A 32 31.57 7.51 -18.91
N TRP A 33 30.59 6.62 -18.67
CA TRP A 33 30.77 5.43 -17.81
C TRP A 33 30.70 4.14 -18.62
N LYS A 34 31.48 3.15 -18.19
CA LYS A 34 31.34 1.75 -18.64
C LYS A 34 30.18 1.10 -17.86
N TRP A 35 29.13 0.69 -18.56
CA TRP A 35 27.91 0.15 -17.94
C TRP A 35 27.92 -1.38 -17.85
N ARG A 36 27.60 -1.91 -16.66
CA ARG A 36 27.53 -3.36 -16.41
C ARG A 36 26.19 -4.00 -16.75
N ASN A 37 25.16 -3.19 -16.92
CA ASN A 37 23.81 -3.62 -17.27
C ASN A 37 23.03 -2.46 -17.92
N TYR A 38 21.79 -2.75 -18.33
CA TYR A 38 20.89 -1.77 -18.93
C TYR A 38 19.98 -1.11 -17.87
N PRO A 39 19.48 0.12 -18.12
CA PRO A 39 18.51 0.77 -17.25
C PRO A 39 17.24 -0.10 -17.09
N PRO A 40 16.67 -0.20 -15.88
CA PRO A 40 15.46 -0.97 -15.67
C PRO A 40 14.28 -0.29 -16.40
N GLY A 41 13.46 -1.11 -17.07
CA GLY A 41 12.29 -0.66 -17.82
C GLY A 41 10.95 -1.06 -17.18
N HIS A 42 9.86 -0.50 -17.68
CA HIS A 42 8.51 -1.02 -17.40
C HIS A 42 8.18 -2.22 -18.30
N GLU A 43 7.23 -3.07 -17.88
CA GLU A 43 6.74 -4.26 -18.64
C GLU A 43 6.12 -3.92 -20.03
N GLY A 44 6.09 -2.64 -20.44
CA GLY A 44 5.61 -2.18 -21.75
C GLY A 44 6.61 -1.31 -22.52
N GLY A 45 7.90 -1.32 -22.13
CA GLY A 45 8.93 -0.44 -22.67
C GLY A 45 9.01 0.90 -21.94
N GLY A 46 10.13 1.62 -22.14
CA GLY A 46 10.42 2.89 -21.49
C GLY A 46 11.19 2.75 -20.17
N ALA A 47 12.09 3.71 -19.90
CA ALA A 47 12.91 3.74 -18.70
C ALA A 47 12.07 4.10 -17.47
N ARG A 48 12.31 3.42 -16.36
CA ARG A 48 11.64 3.75 -15.09
C ARG A 48 12.15 5.07 -14.53
N ALA A 49 11.26 5.88 -13.94
CA ALA A 49 11.68 7.12 -13.30
C ALA A 49 12.40 6.89 -11.97
N ASP A 50 12.16 5.76 -11.28
CA ASP A 50 12.88 5.34 -10.07
C ASP A 50 14.17 4.57 -10.34
N ALA A 51 14.69 4.59 -11.57
CA ALA A 51 15.97 4.00 -11.88
C ALA A 51 17.08 4.71 -11.09
N GLU A 52 17.99 3.94 -10.51
CA GLU A 52 19.16 4.43 -9.77
C GLU A 52 20.45 3.98 -10.43
N VAL A 53 21.49 4.80 -10.27
CA VAL A 53 22.86 4.52 -10.69
C VAL A 53 23.74 4.39 -9.46
N LEU A 54 24.39 3.24 -9.33
CA LEU A 54 25.54 3.06 -8.44
C LEU A 54 26.83 3.24 -9.24
N LEU A 55 27.84 3.83 -8.61
CA LEU A 55 29.11 4.17 -9.23
C LEU A 55 30.27 3.63 -8.40
N ASN A 56 31.29 3.10 -9.06
CA ASN A 56 32.56 2.80 -8.41
C ASN A 56 33.32 4.10 -8.04
N PRO A 57 34.42 4.05 -7.27
CA PRO A 57 35.17 5.26 -6.89
C PRO A 57 35.57 6.17 -8.07
N ALA A 58 36.10 5.61 -9.16
CA ALA A 58 36.46 6.39 -10.35
C ALA A 58 35.23 7.06 -11.01
N GLY A 59 34.10 6.36 -11.07
CA GLY A 59 32.84 6.89 -11.58
C GLY A 59 32.27 8.00 -10.71
N ARG A 60 32.47 7.93 -9.38
CA ARG A 60 32.08 8.96 -8.41
C ARG A 60 32.92 10.22 -8.56
N GLN A 61 34.24 10.08 -8.67
CA GLN A 61 35.15 11.19 -8.93
C GLN A 61 34.78 11.91 -10.23
N LEU A 62 34.54 11.16 -11.30
CA LEU A 62 34.10 11.71 -12.58
C LEU A 62 32.79 12.52 -12.45
N LEU A 63 31.82 12.00 -11.69
CA LEU A 63 30.56 12.71 -11.44
C LEU A 63 30.78 14.00 -10.63
N ALA A 64 31.67 13.98 -9.64
CA ALA A 64 32.04 15.14 -8.84
C ALA A 64 32.67 16.24 -9.70
N ASP A 65 33.58 15.87 -10.59
CA ASP A 65 34.24 16.77 -11.53
C ASP A 65 33.22 17.40 -12.49
N MET A 66 32.31 16.60 -13.06
CA MET A 66 31.22 17.10 -13.93
C MET A 66 30.26 18.04 -13.19
N CYS A 67 29.99 17.78 -11.91
CA CYS A 67 29.17 18.67 -11.09
C CYS A 67 29.91 19.96 -10.72
N GLY A 68 31.24 19.96 -10.70
CA GLY A 68 32.05 21.01 -10.09
C GLY A 68 31.77 21.15 -8.59
N VAL A 69 31.59 20.03 -7.87
CA VAL A 69 31.40 19.99 -6.41
C VAL A 69 32.24 18.88 -5.80
N GLU A 70 32.67 19.08 -4.56
CA GLU A 70 33.43 18.06 -3.81
C GLU A 70 32.61 16.79 -3.56
N GLU A 71 33.26 15.63 -3.54
CA GLU A 71 32.60 14.35 -3.24
C GLU A 71 31.89 14.36 -1.89
N ALA A 72 32.44 15.04 -0.89
CA ALA A 72 31.82 15.16 0.43
C ALA A 72 30.44 15.83 0.39
N VAL A 73 30.21 16.74 -0.57
CA VAL A 73 28.90 17.37 -0.80
C VAL A 73 27.93 16.36 -1.42
N LEU A 74 28.40 15.56 -2.38
CA LEU A 74 27.59 14.51 -3.01
C LEU A 74 27.24 13.40 -2.01
N ALA A 75 28.20 12.94 -1.21
CA ALA A 75 28.01 11.93 -0.18
C ALA A 75 26.94 12.31 0.86
N ARG A 76 26.85 13.60 1.23
CA ARG A 76 25.80 14.09 2.14
C ARG A 76 24.42 14.21 1.50
N ALA A 77 24.38 14.45 0.18
CA ALA A 77 23.14 14.75 -0.52
C ALA A 77 22.51 13.52 -1.17
N LEU A 78 23.32 12.56 -1.65
CA LEU A 78 22.90 11.40 -2.43
C LEU A 78 22.94 10.14 -1.54
N PRO A 79 21.78 9.57 -1.16
CA PRO A 79 21.73 8.43 -0.25
C PRO A 79 22.46 7.19 -0.76
N SER A 80 22.50 6.98 -2.08
CA SER A 80 23.17 5.83 -2.69
C SER A 80 24.66 6.06 -3.02
N TRP A 81 25.26 7.17 -2.58
CA TRP A 81 26.62 7.54 -2.99
C TRP A 81 27.67 6.49 -2.62
N ALA A 82 27.60 5.98 -1.39
CA ALA A 82 28.57 5.03 -0.85
C ALA A 82 28.18 3.57 -1.07
N GLU A 83 27.04 3.30 -1.73
CA GLU A 83 26.57 1.93 -1.94
C GLU A 83 27.50 1.16 -2.87
N GLU A 84 27.96 0.01 -2.40
CA GLU A 84 28.86 -0.87 -3.13
C GLU A 84 28.12 -2.08 -3.70
N ASP A 85 28.64 -2.63 -4.79
CA ASP A 85 28.12 -3.85 -5.39
C ASP A 85 29.29 -4.62 -6.01
N ALA A 86 29.30 -5.95 -5.87
CA ALA A 86 30.37 -6.77 -6.42
C ALA A 86 30.56 -6.57 -7.94
N LYS A 87 29.50 -6.21 -8.67
CA LYS A 87 29.54 -5.96 -10.12
C LYS A 87 30.19 -4.61 -10.47
N LEU A 88 30.40 -3.71 -9.52
CA LEU A 88 31.12 -2.44 -9.71
C LEU A 88 32.63 -2.60 -9.73
N ARG A 89 33.16 -3.79 -9.38
CA ARG A 89 34.60 -4.08 -9.50
C ARG A 89 35.04 -3.90 -10.95
N ALA A 90 36.18 -3.24 -11.14
CA ALA A 90 36.73 -2.88 -12.44
C ALA A 90 38.25 -2.90 -12.38
N GLU A 91 38.91 -2.81 -13.54
CA GLU A 91 40.34 -2.50 -13.61
C GLU A 91 40.61 -1.10 -13.05
N ASP A 92 41.83 -0.87 -12.56
CA ASP A 92 42.18 0.38 -11.89
C ASP A 92 41.97 1.60 -12.81
N GLY A 93 41.17 2.56 -12.34
CA GLY A 93 40.93 3.84 -13.02
C GLY A 93 39.69 3.91 -13.92
N ASP A 94 39.02 2.78 -14.22
CA ASP A 94 37.85 2.79 -15.09
C ASP A 94 36.59 3.34 -14.39
N PRO A 95 35.89 4.36 -14.94
CA PRO A 95 34.62 4.82 -14.40
C PRO A 95 33.50 3.84 -14.77
N VAL A 96 33.03 3.06 -13.78
CA VAL A 96 32.01 2.03 -13.98
C VAL A 96 30.70 2.42 -13.31
N GLY A 97 29.60 2.20 -14.04
CA GLY A 97 28.23 2.42 -13.59
C GLY A 97 27.38 1.16 -13.62
N LEU A 98 26.43 1.10 -12.68
CA LEU A 98 25.52 -0.03 -12.53
C LEU A 98 24.10 0.46 -12.24
N TRP A 99 23.14 0.01 -13.03
CA TRP A 99 21.74 0.32 -12.85
C TRP A 99 21.09 -0.55 -11.77
N ARG A 100 20.26 0.09 -10.95
CA ARG A 100 19.42 -0.53 -9.92
C ARG A 100 18.03 0.09 -9.95
N ILE A 101 17.10 -0.53 -9.23
CA ILE A 101 15.80 0.08 -8.89
C ILE A 101 16.01 0.81 -7.58
N GLY A 102 15.81 2.13 -7.53
CA GLY A 102 16.12 2.94 -6.35
C GLY A 102 15.40 2.45 -5.09
N GLY A 103 14.15 1.98 -5.23
CA GLY A 103 13.38 1.36 -4.15
C GLY A 103 14.10 0.24 -3.38
N ALA A 104 15.00 -0.49 -4.06
CA ALA A 104 15.79 -1.59 -3.50
C ALA A 104 17.18 -1.16 -3.00
N VAL A 105 17.58 0.09 -3.23
CA VAL A 105 18.88 0.62 -2.85
C VAL A 105 18.78 1.30 -1.49
N ALA A 106 18.12 2.46 -1.42
CA ALA A 106 18.08 3.27 -0.19
C ALA A 106 16.65 3.57 0.30
N GLY A 107 15.63 2.96 -0.31
CA GLY A 107 14.22 3.07 0.12
C GLY A 107 13.29 3.74 -0.89
N PRO A 108 12.06 4.12 -0.49
CA PRO A 108 11.04 4.58 -1.42
C PRO A 108 11.43 5.84 -2.19
N VAL A 109 11.10 5.86 -3.49
CA VAL A 109 11.48 6.94 -4.41
C VAL A 109 10.23 7.69 -4.90
N ALA A 110 10.28 9.02 -4.95
CA ALA A 110 9.27 9.86 -5.61
C ALA A 110 9.89 10.95 -6.46
N PHE A 111 9.04 11.55 -7.27
CA PHE A 111 9.33 12.85 -7.86
C PHE A 111 9.59 13.91 -6.79
N GLY A 112 10.51 14.82 -7.08
CA GLY A 112 10.69 16.07 -6.34
C GLY A 112 9.69 17.13 -6.80
N CYS A 113 9.47 18.14 -5.95
CA CYS A 113 8.64 19.27 -6.35
C CYS A 113 9.39 20.12 -7.40
N ARG A 114 8.91 20.12 -8.65
CA ARG A 114 9.50 20.92 -9.74
C ARG A 114 9.66 22.41 -9.40
N LEU A 115 8.73 22.99 -8.62
CA LEU A 115 8.81 24.40 -8.20
C LEU A 115 9.95 24.62 -7.18
N CYS A 116 10.16 23.68 -6.25
CA CYS A 116 11.32 23.71 -5.36
C CYS A 116 12.62 23.54 -6.14
N THR A 117 12.65 22.62 -7.11
CA THR A 117 13.80 22.42 -8.00
C THR A 117 14.11 23.70 -8.76
N ALA A 118 13.10 24.30 -9.42
CA ALA A 118 13.24 25.56 -10.15
C ALA A 118 13.82 26.68 -9.28
N ARG A 119 13.33 26.83 -8.04
CA ARG A 119 13.87 27.85 -7.12
C ARG A 119 15.34 27.61 -6.78
N ARG A 120 15.78 26.35 -6.68
CA ARG A 120 17.16 26.01 -6.30
C ARG A 120 18.13 26.02 -7.48
N THR A 121 17.66 25.72 -8.69
CA THR A 121 18.52 25.48 -9.86
C THR A 121 18.34 26.50 -10.97
N GLY A 122 17.32 27.36 -10.87
CA GLY A 122 16.93 28.31 -11.92
C GLY A 122 16.10 27.67 -13.05
N THR A 123 15.79 26.37 -12.99
CA THR A 123 15.07 25.67 -14.07
C THR A 123 14.12 24.61 -13.52
N ALA A 124 12.89 24.57 -14.04
CA ALA A 124 11.84 23.64 -13.63
C ALA A 124 12.06 22.21 -14.17
N LEU A 125 13.14 21.58 -13.70
CA LEU A 125 13.51 20.23 -14.09
C LEU A 125 12.80 19.18 -13.23
N ARG A 126 12.51 18.03 -13.85
CA ARG A 126 12.15 16.81 -13.11
C ARG A 126 13.33 16.45 -12.20
N ALA A 127 13.03 16.19 -10.95
CA ALA A 127 13.97 15.60 -10.00
C ALA A 127 13.33 14.35 -9.41
N VAL A 128 14.15 13.37 -9.07
CA VAL A 128 13.72 12.13 -8.40
C VAL A 128 14.53 11.98 -7.13
N ARG A 129 13.86 11.68 -6.02
CA ARG A 129 14.48 11.62 -4.70
C ARG A 129 13.99 10.43 -3.89
N TYR A 130 14.86 9.92 -3.03
CA TYR A 130 14.48 9.11 -1.90
C TYR A 130 13.63 9.97 -0.96
N ALA A 131 12.41 9.51 -0.74
CA ALA A 131 11.53 10.12 0.25
C ALA A 131 10.60 9.02 0.76
N PRO A 132 10.44 8.84 2.07
CA PRO A 132 9.41 7.96 2.58
C PRO A 132 8.01 8.57 2.34
N ARG A 133 6.97 7.75 2.54
CA ARG A 133 5.58 8.14 2.27
C ARG A 133 5.07 9.27 3.19
N TRP A 134 5.63 9.39 4.38
CA TRP A 134 5.35 10.49 5.31
C TRP A 134 6.11 11.78 5.00
N GLU A 135 6.88 11.85 3.91
CA GLU A 135 7.59 13.06 3.46
C GLU A 135 7.22 13.45 2.02
N ARG A 136 6.03 13.02 1.57
CA ARG A 136 5.56 13.28 0.20
C ARG A 136 4.91 14.65 0.04
N VAL A 137 4.54 15.35 1.11
CA VAL A 137 3.91 16.67 1.00
C VAL A 137 4.97 17.76 0.86
N CYS A 138 4.99 18.42 -0.30
CA CYS A 138 5.65 19.70 -0.45
C CYS A 138 4.76 20.80 0.16
N VAL A 139 4.93 21.07 1.45
CA VAL A 139 4.11 22.06 2.20
C VAL A 139 4.10 23.43 1.53
N ARG A 140 5.22 23.85 0.97
CA ARG A 140 5.36 25.18 0.37
C ARG A 140 4.54 25.38 -0.91
N HIS A 141 4.39 24.32 -1.70
CA HIS A 141 3.71 24.39 -2.98
C HIS A 141 2.41 23.59 -2.97
N GLU A 142 2.01 23.09 -1.79
CA GLU A 142 0.79 22.32 -1.54
C GLU A 142 0.61 21.20 -2.56
N ARG A 143 1.63 20.33 -2.64
CA ARG A 143 1.67 19.20 -3.59
C ARG A 143 2.00 17.91 -2.89
N TRP A 144 1.25 16.86 -3.21
CA TRP A 144 1.64 15.49 -2.89
C TRP A 144 2.55 14.95 -3.99
N LEU A 145 3.75 14.52 -3.64
CA LEU A 145 4.74 13.97 -4.57
C LEU A 145 4.46 12.48 -4.80
N LEU A 146 4.23 12.09 -6.05
CA LEU A 146 3.86 10.71 -6.40
C LEU A 146 5.07 9.79 -6.46
N ASP A 147 4.83 8.50 -6.20
CA ASP A 147 5.86 7.47 -6.33
C ASP A 147 6.40 7.42 -7.77
N ALA A 148 7.73 7.37 -7.91
CA ALA A 148 8.41 7.37 -9.20
C ALA A 148 8.50 5.97 -9.85
N ASP A 149 8.12 4.93 -9.10
CA ASP A 149 8.15 3.53 -9.53
C ASP A 149 6.95 3.13 -10.41
N ALA A 150 5.90 3.96 -10.40
CA ALA A 150 4.67 3.75 -11.10
C ALA A 150 4.72 4.30 -12.53
N ASN A 151 4.29 3.48 -13.49
CA ASN A 151 4.18 3.88 -14.89
C ASN A 151 2.94 4.77 -15.10
N GLN A 152 3.02 6.04 -14.68
CA GLN A 152 1.93 7.00 -14.83
C GLN A 152 2.47 8.43 -15.01
N PRO A 153 1.77 9.31 -15.74
CA PRO A 153 2.34 10.58 -16.20
C PRO A 153 2.40 11.69 -15.14
N LEU A 154 1.64 11.58 -14.04
CA LEU A 154 1.56 12.64 -13.03
C LEU A 154 2.79 12.57 -12.11
N GLU A 155 3.42 13.70 -11.83
CA GLU A 155 4.51 13.76 -10.84
C GLU A 155 4.02 14.16 -9.45
N HIS A 156 2.85 14.79 -9.39
CA HIS A 156 2.27 15.28 -8.17
C HIS A 156 0.74 15.37 -8.26
N LEU A 157 0.11 15.47 -7.09
CA LEU A 157 -1.30 15.86 -6.92
C LEU A 157 -1.36 17.23 -6.25
N ASP A 158 -2.38 18.02 -6.60
CA ASP A 158 -2.65 19.31 -5.99
C ASP A 158 -3.36 19.15 -4.64
N LEU A 159 -2.90 19.88 -3.62
CA LEU A 159 -3.45 19.87 -2.26
C LEU A 159 -4.07 21.20 -1.84
N ARG A 160 -4.19 22.20 -2.73
CA ARG A 160 -4.74 23.53 -2.36
C ARG A 160 -6.16 23.48 -1.76
N GLY A 161 -6.95 22.48 -2.12
CA GLY A 161 -8.28 22.22 -1.55
C GLY A 161 -8.29 21.30 -0.32
N LEU A 162 -7.12 20.90 0.19
CA LEU A 162 -6.94 19.83 1.18
C LEU A 162 -5.97 20.25 2.31
N PRO A 163 -6.28 21.32 3.06
CA PRO A 163 -5.41 21.81 4.14
C PRO A 163 -5.14 20.76 5.22
N GLU A 164 -6.05 19.79 5.42
CA GLU A 164 -5.90 18.70 6.38
C GLU A 164 -4.71 17.78 6.06
N VAL A 165 -4.34 17.61 4.79
CA VAL A 165 -3.20 16.79 4.35
C VAL A 165 -1.89 17.50 4.72
N VAL A 166 -1.83 18.81 4.51
CA VAL A 166 -0.69 19.65 4.93
C VAL A 166 -0.58 19.70 6.45
N ALA A 167 -1.70 19.81 7.16
CA ALA A 167 -1.73 19.77 8.62
C ALA A 167 -1.24 18.42 9.16
N ALA A 168 -1.64 17.31 8.52
CA ALA A 168 -1.16 15.96 8.86
C ALA A 168 0.35 15.82 8.66
N GLN A 169 0.92 16.39 7.59
CA GLN A 169 2.37 16.40 7.34
C GLN A 169 3.12 17.10 8.49
N ARG A 170 2.59 18.22 8.98
CA ARG A 170 3.18 18.97 10.10
C ARG A 170 3.07 18.18 11.41
N ARG A 171 1.94 17.52 11.66
CA ARG A 171 1.73 16.67 12.85
C ARG A 171 2.65 15.45 12.88
N TRP A 172 2.96 14.88 11.71
CA TRP A 172 3.80 13.68 11.62
C TRP A 172 5.15 13.83 12.35
N ALA A 173 5.79 15.01 12.27
CA ALA A 173 7.06 15.25 12.97
C ALA A 173 6.94 15.06 14.50
N SER A 174 5.79 15.41 15.09
CA SER A 174 5.52 15.15 16.50
C SER A 174 5.24 13.67 16.79
N VAL A 175 4.49 13.01 15.91
CA VAL A 175 4.19 11.57 16.00
C VAL A 175 5.47 10.74 15.93
N ALA A 176 6.36 11.01 14.98
CA ALA A 176 7.65 10.34 14.85
C ALA A 176 8.55 10.54 16.10
N ARG A 177 8.55 11.75 16.70
CA ARG A 177 9.26 11.96 17.97
C ARG A 177 8.64 11.20 19.15
N ARG A 178 7.33 10.97 19.15
CA ARG A 178 6.66 10.15 20.16
C ARG A 178 6.94 8.67 19.95
N SER A 179 6.99 8.18 18.71
CA SER A 179 7.30 6.78 18.45
C SER A 179 8.70 6.41 18.97
N VAL A 180 9.70 7.25 18.71
CA VAL A 180 11.07 7.04 19.22
C VAL A 180 11.08 7.00 20.75
N ARG A 181 10.37 7.92 21.41
CA ARG A 181 10.23 7.92 22.88
C ARG A 181 9.52 6.69 23.44
N ALA A 182 8.61 6.10 22.66
CA ALA A 182 7.92 4.87 22.99
C ALA A 182 8.72 3.60 22.60
N GLY A 183 9.97 3.74 22.14
CA GLY A 183 10.80 2.61 21.70
C GLY A 183 10.38 1.98 20.37
N ALA A 184 9.61 2.71 19.56
CA ALA A 184 9.10 2.25 18.27
C ALA A 184 9.69 3.05 17.09
N GLU A 185 10.11 2.35 16.05
CA GLU A 185 10.59 2.99 14.81
C GLU A 185 9.43 3.73 14.10
N PRO A 186 9.59 5.03 13.79
CA PRO A 186 8.57 5.82 13.07
C PRO A 186 8.05 5.14 11.80
N GLU A 187 8.95 4.50 11.05
CA GLU A 187 8.70 3.79 9.81
C GLU A 187 7.68 2.66 10.01
N ARG A 188 7.86 1.87 11.08
CA ARG A 188 7.02 0.72 11.40
C ARG A 188 5.64 1.14 11.88
N VAL A 189 5.59 2.18 12.71
CA VAL A 189 4.32 2.81 13.15
C VAL A 189 3.54 3.32 11.95
N PHE A 190 4.21 4.04 11.04
CA PHE A 190 3.57 4.53 9.82
C PHE A 190 3.07 3.38 8.94
N ALA A 191 3.88 2.35 8.74
CA ALA A 191 3.53 1.20 7.91
C ALA A 191 2.28 0.48 8.44
N LEU A 192 2.21 0.24 9.75
CA LEU A 192 1.05 -0.36 10.40
C LEU A 192 -0.20 0.53 10.25
N ALA A 193 -0.11 1.81 10.61
CA ALA A 193 -1.24 2.73 10.49
C ALA A 193 -1.73 2.87 9.05
N ARG A 194 -0.81 2.92 8.08
CA ARG A 194 -1.13 2.91 6.65
C ARG A 194 -1.82 1.62 6.24
N ALA A 195 -1.39 0.47 6.74
CA ALA A 195 -2.04 -0.82 6.44
C ALA A 195 -3.49 -0.85 6.95
N VAL A 196 -3.73 -0.37 8.17
CA VAL A 196 -5.08 -0.24 8.75
C VAL A 196 -5.96 0.64 7.86
N VAL A 197 -5.51 1.86 7.56
CA VAL A 197 -6.31 2.81 6.79
C VAL A 197 -6.47 2.40 5.33
N ALA A 198 -5.46 1.77 4.72
CA ALA A 198 -5.58 1.23 3.37
C ALA A 198 -6.63 0.11 3.29
N ARG A 199 -6.78 -0.70 4.34
CA ARG A 199 -7.82 -1.73 4.40
C ARG A 199 -9.22 -1.11 4.52
N TRP A 200 -9.37 -0.07 5.35
CA TRP A 200 -10.59 0.73 5.40
C TRP A 200 -10.91 1.39 4.05
N TRP A 201 -9.90 1.92 3.36
CA TRP A 201 -10.05 2.52 2.03
C TRP A 201 -10.64 1.56 1.00
N GLU A 202 -10.22 0.30 0.99
CA GLU A 202 -10.77 -0.72 0.08
C GLU A 202 -12.24 -1.04 0.39
N GLN A 203 -12.64 -0.97 1.67
CA GLN A 203 -14.01 -1.22 2.12
C GLN A 203 -14.95 -0.01 1.99
N ALA A 204 -14.38 1.20 1.95
CA ALA A 204 -15.10 2.48 2.03
C ALA A 204 -16.26 2.65 1.04
N TYR A 205 -16.19 2.05 -0.15
CA TYR A 205 -17.26 2.14 -1.14
C TYR A 205 -18.57 1.49 -0.68
N GLY A 206 -18.50 0.57 0.29
CA GLY A 206 -19.67 -0.05 0.90
C GLY A 206 -20.25 0.73 2.09
N TRP A 207 -19.62 1.82 2.50
CA TRP A 207 -20.03 2.59 3.69
C TRP A 207 -20.83 3.81 3.26
N GLU A 208 -22.16 3.74 3.43
CA GLU A 208 -23.07 4.83 3.07
C GLU A 208 -22.74 6.16 3.76
N ARG A 209 -22.16 6.09 4.97
CA ARG A 209 -21.78 7.27 5.77
C ARG A 209 -20.44 7.89 5.36
N GLU A 210 -19.70 7.27 4.43
CA GLU A 210 -18.39 7.76 4.01
C GLU A 210 -18.50 8.85 2.94
N VAL A 211 -18.29 10.10 3.34
CA VAL A 211 -18.37 11.27 2.45
C VAL A 211 -17.05 12.01 2.27
N ILE A 212 -16.08 11.78 3.15
CA ILE A 212 -14.84 12.57 3.23
C ILE A 212 -13.87 12.10 2.15
N TRP A 213 -13.58 10.80 2.11
CA TRP A 213 -12.64 10.22 1.17
C TRP A 213 -13.06 10.38 -0.29
N PRO A 214 -14.33 10.13 -0.69
CA PRO A 214 -14.79 10.46 -2.04
C PRO A 214 -14.57 11.94 -2.38
N ARG A 215 -15.02 12.87 -1.52
CA ARG A 215 -14.84 14.31 -1.74
C ARG A 215 -13.38 14.70 -1.97
N ARG A 216 -12.48 14.25 -1.10
CA ARG A 216 -11.04 14.50 -1.25
C ARG A 216 -10.47 13.90 -2.53
N LEU A 217 -10.96 12.72 -2.93
CA LEU A 217 -10.55 12.07 -4.16
C LEU A 217 -10.91 12.90 -5.40
N HIS A 218 -12.14 13.44 -5.45
CA HIS A 218 -12.54 14.35 -6.51
C HIS A 218 -11.67 15.62 -6.54
N LEU A 219 -11.32 16.18 -5.38
CA LEU A 219 -10.45 17.35 -5.30
C LEU A 219 -9.04 17.09 -5.85
N VAL A 220 -8.38 15.97 -5.47
CA VAL A 220 -7.06 15.63 -6.03
C VAL A 220 -7.11 15.26 -7.51
N ALA A 221 -8.28 14.87 -8.01
CA ALA A 221 -8.53 14.59 -9.43
C ALA A 221 -8.79 15.86 -10.27
N GLY A 222 -8.78 17.05 -9.67
CA GLY A 222 -9.06 18.30 -10.38
C GLY A 222 -10.54 18.69 -10.43
N GLY A 223 -11.36 18.09 -9.55
CA GLY A 223 -12.79 18.40 -9.40
C GLY A 223 -13.70 17.21 -9.69
N ASP A 224 -13.31 16.33 -10.62
CA ASP A 224 -14.06 15.12 -10.92
C ASP A 224 -13.15 13.91 -11.21
N ALA A 225 -13.33 12.83 -10.45
CA ALA A 225 -12.68 11.55 -10.65
C ALA A 225 -13.49 10.58 -11.53
N GLY A 226 -14.77 10.89 -11.83
CA GLY A 226 -15.76 9.96 -12.38
C GLY A 226 -15.37 9.29 -13.69
N GLY A 227 -14.64 9.97 -14.57
CA GLY A 227 -14.18 9.40 -15.84
C GLY A 227 -13.12 8.29 -15.72
N ASP A 228 -12.41 8.19 -14.59
CA ASP A 228 -11.41 7.14 -14.34
C ASP A 228 -11.26 6.86 -12.83
N LEU A 229 -12.40 6.63 -12.17
CA LEU A 229 -12.49 6.52 -10.71
C LEU A 229 -11.56 5.43 -10.16
N GLU A 230 -11.45 4.29 -10.83
CA GLU A 230 -10.59 3.17 -10.40
C GLU A 230 -9.12 3.56 -10.38
N ARG A 231 -8.64 4.24 -11.44
CA ARG A 231 -7.26 4.75 -11.49
C ARG A 231 -7.05 5.80 -10.41
N TRP A 232 -7.99 6.74 -10.25
CA TRP A 232 -7.88 7.78 -9.23
C TRP A 232 -7.84 7.19 -7.83
N ARG A 233 -8.61 6.13 -7.56
CA ARG A 233 -8.56 5.44 -6.27
C ARG A 233 -7.21 4.81 -5.96
N ILE A 234 -6.42 4.48 -6.97
CA ILE A 234 -5.06 3.96 -6.82
C ILE A 234 -4.06 5.12 -6.66
N VAL A 235 -4.10 6.10 -7.56
CA VAL A 235 -3.14 7.22 -7.60
C VAL A 235 -3.32 8.18 -6.42
N GLY A 236 -4.57 8.46 -6.04
CA GLY A 236 -4.94 9.42 -5.01
C GLY A 236 -4.91 8.85 -3.59
N ARG A 237 -4.92 7.51 -3.40
CA ARG A 237 -5.13 6.88 -2.08
C ARG A 237 -4.24 7.49 -1.01
N ASP A 238 -2.93 7.41 -1.19
CA ASP A 238 -1.98 7.76 -0.14
C ASP A 238 -2.09 9.25 0.23
N ALA A 239 -2.47 10.14 -0.69
CA ALA A 239 -2.73 11.56 -0.41
C ALA A 239 -4.06 11.78 0.33
N VAL A 240 -5.14 11.12 -0.12
CA VAL A 240 -6.50 11.27 0.40
C VAL A 240 -6.64 10.75 1.83
N VAL A 241 -5.97 9.64 2.13
CA VAL A 241 -6.06 8.95 3.43
C VAL A 241 -4.96 9.36 4.41
N PHE A 242 -4.00 10.18 3.98
CA PHE A 242 -2.87 10.60 4.81
C PHE A 242 -3.28 11.20 6.17
N PRO A 243 -4.32 12.06 6.26
CA PRO A 243 -4.76 12.58 7.54
C PRO A 243 -5.17 11.49 8.53
N GLU A 244 -5.91 10.49 8.06
CA GLU A 244 -6.33 9.35 8.88
C GLU A 244 -5.15 8.44 9.24
N VAL A 245 -4.17 8.25 8.35
CA VAL A 245 -2.94 7.49 8.66
C VAL A 245 -2.18 8.11 9.82
N VAL A 246 -2.00 9.45 9.80
CA VAL A 246 -1.32 10.16 10.89
C VAL A 246 -2.13 10.09 12.20
N ALA A 247 -3.45 10.21 12.13
CA ALA A 247 -4.33 10.10 13.30
C ALA A 247 -4.31 8.69 13.92
N VAL A 248 -4.35 7.64 13.10
CA VAL A 248 -4.23 6.25 13.56
C VAL A 248 -2.84 6.00 14.15
N ALA A 249 -1.77 6.47 13.51
CA ALA A 249 -0.42 6.33 14.07
C ALA A 249 -0.28 7.00 15.45
N GLU A 250 -0.86 8.19 15.61
CA GLU A 250 -0.92 8.90 16.89
C GLU A 250 -1.74 8.12 17.93
N ALA A 251 -2.91 7.60 17.55
CA ALA A 251 -3.77 6.80 18.42
C ALA A 251 -3.08 5.53 18.92
N LEU A 252 -2.44 4.77 18.03
CA LEU A 252 -1.78 3.51 18.39
C LEU A 252 -0.54 3.73 19.29
N LEU A 253 0.03 4.94 19.29
CA LEU A 253 1.14 5.30 20.19
C LEU A 253 0.67 5.76 21.57
N ASP A 254 -0.63 6.07 21.74
CA ASP A 254 -1.18 6.53 23.01
C ASP A 254 -1.30 5.36 23.99
N PRO A 255 -0.62 5.39 25.15
CA PRO A 255 -0.76 4.36 26.18
C PRO A 255 -2.19 4.17 26.66
N GLY A 256 -3.01 5.23 26.64
CA GLY A 256 -4.43 5.17 26.96
C GLY A 256 -5.21 4.28 25.98
N MET A 257 -4.84 4.27 24.70
CA MET A 257 -5.45 3.38 23.71
C MET A 257 -5.09 1.92 23.96
N ALA A 258 -3.84 1.63 24.34
CA ALA A 258 -3.43 0.29 24.76
C ALA A 258 -4.17 -0.18 26.02
N GLU A 259 -4.48 0.73 26.95
CA GLU A 259 -5.31 0.44 28.12
C GLU A 259 -6.75 0.07 27.73
N LEU A 260 -7.37 0.81 26.81
CA LEU A 260 -8.71 0.48 26.33
C LEU A 260 -8.79 -0.91 25.69
N VAL A 261 -7.78 -1.29 24.89
CA VAL A 261 -7.68 -2.66 24.35
C VAL A 261 -7.61 -3.69 25.46
N TRP A 262 -6.82 -3.43 26.51
CA TRP A 262 -6.68 -4.34 27.63
C TRP A 262 -8.01 -4.56 28.36
N VAL A 263 -8.74 -3.48 28.65
CA VAL A 263 -10.05 -3.54 29.29
C VAL A 263 -11.07 -4.23 28.38
N ASP A 264 -11.09 -3.92 27.08
CA ASP A 264 -11.95 -4.58 26.11
C ASP A 264 -11.67 -6.09 26.01
N SER A 265 -10.42 -6.53 26.26
CA SER A 265 -10.04 -7.96 26.28
C SER A 265 -10.51 -8.75 27.51
N GLY A 266 -11.13 -8.08 28.49
CA GLY A 266 -11.61 -8.67 29.74
C GLY A 266 -10.59 -8.71 30.88
N ALA A 267 -9.50 -7.94 30.76
CA ALA A 267 -8.50 -7.66 31.80
C ALA A 267 -8.18 -8.86 32.74
N GLY A 268 -7.45 -9.84 32.22
CA GLY A 268 -7.06 -11.06 32.95
C GLY A 268 -8.04 -12.24 32.83
N ARG A 269 -9.30 -12.00 32.45
CA ARG A 269 -10.25 -13.05 32.05
C ARG A 269 -10.53 -12.95 30.55
N PRO A 270 -9.94 -13.82 29.71
CA PRO A 270 -10.06 -13.70 28.26
C PRO A 270 -11.51 -13.69 27.79
N ARG A 271 -11.92 -12.63 27.08
CA ARG A 271 -13.17 -12.57 26.31
C ARG A 271 -12.89 -12.19 24.86
N ALA A 272 -13.83 -12.49 23.97
CA ALA A 272 -13.81 -11.97 22.61
C ALA A 272 -13.89 -10.43 22.64
N LEU A 273 -13.12 -9.77 21.76
CA LEU A 273 -13.16 -8.31 21.66
C LEU A 273 -14.53 -7.88 21.11
N PRO A 274 -15.26 -7.01 21.83
CA PRO A 274 -16.55 -6.53 21.36
C PRO A 274 -16.36 -5.65 20.12
N ALA A 275 -17.25 -5.81 19.13
CA ALA A 275 -17.22 -5.00 17.91
C ALA A 275 -17.41 -3.50 18.20
N ASP A 276 -18.11 -3.17 19.28
CA ASP A 276 -18.35 -1.81 19.75
C ASP A 276 -17.53 -1.46 21.02
N GLY A 277 -16.38 -2.10 21.21
CA GLY A 277 -15.48 -1.86 22.33
C GLY A 277 -15.03 -0.41 22.49
N MET A 278 -14.62 -0.04 23.70
CA MET A 278 -14.21 1.32 24.04
C MET A 278 -13.04 1.81 23.17
N PHE A 279 -12.10 0.91 22.85
CA PHE A 279 -10.99 1.21 21.95
C PHE A 279 -11.49 1.63 20.56
N CYS A 280 -12.38 0.83 19.95
CA CYS A 280 -12.87 1.08 18.60
C CYS A 280 -13.69 2.38 18.53
N ARG A 281 -14.53 2.66 19.54
CA ARG A 281 -15.27 3.94 19.63
C ARG A 281 -14.30 5.12 19.71
N ARG A 282 -13.30 5.05 20.60
CA ARG A 282 -12.31 6.11 20.79
C ARG A 282 -11.46 6.35 19.54
N LEU A 283 -11.08 5.27 18.85
CA LEU A 283 -10.36 5.36 17.58
C LEU A 283 -11.20 6.07 16.52
N GLY A 284 -12.50 5.72 16.42
CA GLY A 284 -13.46 6.38 15.54
C GLY A 284 -13.59 7.88 15.81
N GLU A 285 -13.66 8.29 17.09
CA GLU A 285 -13.65 9.69 17.49
C GLU A 285 -12.38 10.43 17.07
N GLN A 286 -11.21 9.83 17.31
CA GLN A 286 -9.91 10.44 17.00
C GLN A 286 -9.67 10.66 15.50
N VAL A 287 -10.22 9.79 14.64
CA VAL A 287 -10.19 9.98 13.18
C VAL A 287 -11.35 10.84 12.66
N GLY A 288 -12.18 11.38 13.54
CA GLY A 288 -13.33 12.24 13.18
C GLY A 288 -14.49 11.48 12.53
N ARG A 289 -14.55 10.16 12.69
CA ARG A 289 -15.59 9.29 12.13
C ARG A 289 -16.05 8.28 13.19
N PRO A 290 -16.90 8.68 14.16
CA PRO A 290 -17.34 7.79 15.24
C PRO A 290 -17.99 6.49 14.74
N TRP A 291 -18.65 6.54 13.57
CA TRP A 291 -19.26 5.38 12.92
C TRP A 291 -18.24 4.38 12.34
N LEU A 292 -16.98 4.78 12.13
CA LEU A 292 -15.93 3.92 11.58
C LEU A 292 -15.43 2.90 12.61
N GLY A 293 -15.47 3.26 13.90
CA GLY A 293 -14.99 2.40 15.00
C GLY A 293 -15.61 1.01 14.98
N PRO A 294 -16.95 0.88 15.05
CA PRO A 294 -17.62 -0.42 15.00
C PRO A 294 -17.33 -1.22 13.72
N LEU A 295 -17.21 -0.55 12.57
CA LEU A 295 -16.91 -1.21 11.29
C LEU A 295 -15.45 -1.70 11.24
N ALA A 296 -14.51 -0.93 11.78
CA ALA A 296 -13.12 -1.33 11.91
C ALA A 296 -12.92 -2.56 12.80
N ALA A 297 -13.84 -2.81 13.74
CA ALA A 297 -13.82 -3.98 14.61
C ALA A 297 -14.33 -5.26 13.93
N THR A 298 -15.16 -5.13 12.89
CA THR A 298 -15.61 -6.27 12.06
C THR A 298 -14.52 -6.76 11.10
N ASP A 299 -13.35 -6.12 11.11
CA ASP A 299 -12.23 -6.42 10.25
C ASP A 299 -11.38 -7.60 10.76
N HIS A 300 -11.96 -8.80 10.69
CA HIS A 300 -11.35 -10.01 11.22
C HIS A 300 -10.04 -10.33 10.49
N GLY A 301 -8.98 -10.56 11.28
CA GLY A 301 -7.64 -10.81 10.76
C GLY A 301 -6.89 -9.58 10.23
N GLY A 302 -7.41 -8.36 10.39
CA GLY A 302 -6.74 -7.14 9.93
C GLY A 302 -5.50 -6.73 10.75
N PRO A 303 -4.69 -5.79 10.24
CA PRO A 303 -3.51 -5.25 10.95
C PRO A 303 -3.85 -4.61 12.30
N LEU A 304 -5.04 -4.01 12.43
CA LEU A 304 -5.50 -3.42 13.70
C LEU A 304 -5.73 -4.49 14.76
N LEU A 305 -6.40 -5.58 14.40
CA LEU A 305 -6.65 -6.71 15.30
C LEU A 305 -5.34 -7.41 15.68
N ALA A 306 -4.39 -7.54 14.74
CA ALA A 306 -3.07 -8.08 15.03
C ALA A 306 -2.32 -7.24 16.07
N TRP A 307 -2.34 -5.91 15.93
CA TRP A 307 -1.77 -4.98 16.91
C TRP A 307 -2.44 -5.12 18.29
N MET A 308 -3.78 -5.11 18.33
CA MET A 308 -4.54 -5.30 19.59
C MET A 308 -4.18 -6.62 20.26
N GLY A 309 -4.08 -7.71 19.50
CA GLY A 309 -3.67 -9.02 19.97
C GLY A 309 -2.26 -9.02 20.57
N SER A 310 -1.30 -8.35 19.92
CA SER A 310 0.07 -8.22 20.45
C SER A 310 0.10 -7.44 21.77
N VAL A 311 -0.64 -6.34 21.88
CA VAL A 311 -0.78 -5.57 23.15
C VAL A 311 -1.31 -6.46 24.28
N ILE A 312 -2.35 -7.25 24.01
CA ILE A 312 -2.94 -8.17 25.00
C ILE A 312 -1.95 -9.25 25.41
N ARG A 313 -1.24 -9.88 24.45
CA ARG A 313 -0.24 -10.93 24.74
C ARG A 313 0.91 -10.41 25.59
N LEU A 314 1.45 -9.23 25.24
CA LEU A 314 2.51 -8.58 26.00
C LEU A 314 2.10 -8.34 27.45
N ARG A 315 0.89 -7.81 27.67
CA ARG A 315 0.38 -7.55 29.03
C ARG A 315 0.11 -8.82 29.84
N ARG A 316 -0.23 -9.94 29.21
CA ARG A 316 -0.45 -11.22 29.89
C ARG A 316 0.84 -11.94 30.27
N GLY A 317 2.00 -11.48 29.83
CA GLY A 317 3.26 -12.24 29.97
C GLY A 317 3.23 -13.57 29.21
N ALA A 318 2.24 -13.79 28.34
CA ALA A 318 2.05 -15.00 27.54
C ALA A 318 2.84 -14.98 26.22
N GLY A 319 3.77 -14.03 26.08
CA GLY A 319 4.69 -13.99 24.95
C GLY A 319 5.68 -15.14 25.08
N GLY A 320 5.77 -15.98 24.04
CA GLY A 320 6.93 -16.87 23.87
C GLY A 320 8.25 -16.09 23.80
N PRO A 321 9.40 -16.75 23.54
CA PRO A 321 10.68 -16.07 23.40
C PRO A 321 10.57 -14.87 22.43
N PRO A 322 11.39 -13.81 22.62
CA PRO A 322 11.37 -12.62 21.77
C PRO A 322 11.35 -13.01 20.29
N GLY A 323 10.32 -12.54 19.56
CA GLY A 323 10.07 -12.93 18.17
C GLY A 323 8.96 -12.12 17.52
N TYR A 324 8.79 -12.28 16.21
CA TYR A 324 7.89 -11.51 15.35
C TYR A 324 6.42 -11.49 15.82
N ASP A 325 5.96 -12.51 16.56
CA ASP A 325 4.57 -12.62 16.99
C ASP A 325 4.21 -11.78 18.21
N ASN A 326 5.19 -11.24 18.95
CA ASN A 326 4.97 -10.44 20.16
C ASN A 326 5.19 -8.93 19.95
N ASP A 327 5.77 -8.53 18.82
CA ASP A 327 6.01 -7.13 18.51
C ASP A 327 4.74 -6.47 17.93
N PRO A 328 4.13 -5.48 18.60
CA PRO A 328 2.92 -4.82 18.13
C PRO A 328 3.15 -4.05 16.81
N TRP A 329 4.38 -3.65 16.52
CA TRP A 329 4.74 -2.90 15.32
C TRP A 329 5.17 -3.79 14.17
N TRP A 330 5.08 -5.12 14.32
CA TRP A 330 5.38 -6.05 13.25
C TRP A 330 4.22 -6.15 12.27
N LEU A 331 4.49 -5.82 11.01
CA LEU A 331 3.50 -5.87 9.94
C LEU A 331 3.72 -7.10 9.07
N ARG A 332 2.80 -8.06 9.16
CA ARG A 332 2.78 -9.25 8.30
C ARG A 332 2.71 -8.88 6.84
N LYS A 333 3.34 -9.69 5.99
CA LYS A 333 3.38 -9.47 4.54
C LYS A 333 1.97 -9.43 3.94
N GLU A 334 1.04 -10.27 4.39
CA GLU A 334 -0.35 -10.26 3.93
C GLU A 334 -1.11 -8.96 4.25
N HIS A 335 -0.67 -8.20 5.26
CA HIS A 335 -1.30 -6.94 5.67
C HIS A 335 -0.68 -5.73 4.98
N GLN A 336 0.42 -5.89 4.25
CA GLN A 336 1.07 -4.78 3.58
C GLN A 336 0.18 -4.23 2.47
N ALA A 337 -0.13 -2.95 2.54
CA ALA A 337 -0.94 -2.29 1.52
C ALA A 337 -0.23 -2.29 0.17
N ALA A 338 -0.96 -2.69 -0.87
CA ALA A 338 -0.45 -2.77 -2.24
C ALA A 338 0.15 -1.43 -2.72
N THR A 339 1.24 -1.51 -3.49
CA THR A 339 1.90 -0.33 -4.05
C THR A 339 1.09 0.25 -5.21
N MET A 340 1.21 1.56 -5.43
CA MET A 340 0.56 2.25 -6.55
C MET A 340 0.95 1.60 -7.88
N ALA A 341 2.25 1.36 -8.09
CA ALA A 341 2.75 0.68 -9.28
C ALA A 341 2.18 -0.73 -9.46
N GLY A 342 2.05 -1.50 -8.36
CA GLY A 342 1.46 -2.84 -8.37
C GLY A 342 -0.01 -2.80 -8.80
N GLN A 343 -0.81 -1.94 -8.18
CA GLN A 343 -2.24 -1.80 -8.48
C GLN A 343 -2.49 -1.28 -9.90
N LEU A 344 -1.70 -0.30 -10.38
CA LEU A 344 -1.82 0.18 -11.76
C LEU A 344 -1.45 -0.88 -12.81
N ARG A 345 -0.48 -1.76 -12.51
CA ARG A 345 -0.16 -2.90 -13.39
C ARG A 345 -1.32 -3.88 -13.46
N VAL A 346 -1.94 -4.21 -12.33
CA VAL A 346 -3.12 -5.09 -12.29
C VAL A 346 -4.26 -4.47 -13.10
N LEU A 347 -4.61 -3.20 -12.83
CA LEU A 347 -5.64 -2.47 -13.57
C LEU A 347 -5.34 -2.42 -15.08
N GLY A 348 -4.08 -2.20 -15.46
CA GLY A 348 -3.66 -2.18 -16.86
C GLY A 348 -3.74 -3.55 -17.54
N LYS A 349 -3.53 -4.66 -16.81
CA LYS A 349 -3.72 -6.03 -17.31
C LYS A 349 -5.21 -6.34 -17.46
N GLU A 350 -6.02 -5.97 -16.47
CA GLU A 350 -7.48 -6.12 -16.50
C GLU A 350 -8.10 -5.38 -17.70
N LYS A 351 -7.72 -4.12 -17.94
CA LYS A 351 -8.19 -3.34 -19.10
C LYS A 351 -7.75 -3.91 -20.47
N LYS A 352 -6.72 -4.76 -20.52
CA LYS A 352 -6.17 -5.34 -21.77
C LYS A 352 -6.61 -6.78 -22.04
N ALA A 353 -7.25 -7.46 -21.09
CA ALA A 353 -7.67 -8.84 -21.27
C ALA A 353 -8.78 -8.93 -22.34
N PRO A 354 -8.64 -9.79 -23.37
CA PRO A 354 -9.69 -10.02 -24.36
C PRO A 354 -10.91 -10.67 -23.68
N GLY A 355 -12.10 -10.13 -23.92
CA GLY A 355 -13.35 -10.55 -23.27
C GLY A 355 -13.82 -9.67 -22.11
N SER A 356 -13.27 -8.46 -21.90
CA SER A 356 -13.72 -7.52 -20.86
C SER A 356 -15.09 -6.90 -21.17
N GLY A 357 -16.13 -7.73 -21.13
CA GLY A 357 -17.41 -7.27 -20.58
C GLY A 357 -17.15 -6.76 -19.17
N THR A 358 -17.57 -5.52 -18.92
CA THR A 358 -17.72 -4.84 -17.62
C THR A 358 -16.85 -5.37 -16.45
N MET A 359 -15.89 -4.55 -16.00
CA MET A 359 -15.06 -4.84 -14.79
C MET A 359 -15.91 -5.40 -13.64
N TRP A 360 -15.51 -6.50 -12.98
CA TRP A 360 -16.26 -7.12 -11.88
C TRP A 360 -16.73 -6.12 -10.82
N ARG A 361 -15.88 -5.13 -10.49
CA ARG A 361 -16.22 -4.08 -9.51
C ARG A 361 -17.26 -3.08 -10.01
N ALA A 362 -17.33 -2.86 -11.33
CA ALA A 362 -18.32 -2.01 -11.99
C ALA A 362 -19.63 -2.77 -12.26
N ALA A 363 -19.56 -4.06 -12.58
CA ALA A 363 -20.70 -4.90 -12.91
C ALA A 363 -21.42 -5.46 -11.66
N VAL A 364 -20.69 -5.67 -10.57
CA VAL A 364 -21.21 -6.29 -9.35
C VAL A 364 -21.35 -5.25 -8.22
N PRO A 365 -22.58 -5.01 -7.71
CA PRO A 365 -22.82 -4.08 -6.61
C PRO A 365 -21.96 -4.37 -5.38
N ALA A 366 -21.59 -3.32 -4.65
CA ALA A 366 -20.69 -3.43 -3.51
C ALA A 366 -21.23 -4.30 -2.37
N GLU A 367 -22.54 -4.36 -2.18
CA GLU A 367 -23.21 -5.26 -1.22
C GLU A 367 -23.02 -6.73 -1.61
N GLN A 368 -23.25 -7.06 -2.88
CA GLN A 368 -23.06 -8.41 -3.39
C GLN A 368 -21.59 -8.85 -3.34
N ARG A 369 -20.65 -7.93 -3.61
CA ARG A 369 -19.20 -8.20 -3.43
C ARG A 369 -18.84 -8.46 -1.97
N ARG A 370 -19.36 -7.68 -1.02
CA ARG A 370 -19.15 -7.90 0.42
C ARG A 370 -19.67 -9.27 0.87
N LEU A 371 -20.87 -9.65 0.44
CA LEU A 371 -21.47 -10.95 0.76
C LEU A 371 -20.65 -12.12 0.20
N ILE A 372 -20.13 -11.99 -1.02
CA ILE A 372 -19.23 -13.00 -1.62
C ILE A 372 -17.96 -13.12 -0.78
N THR A 373 -17.30 -12.00 -0.47
CA THR A 373 -16.08 -11.99 0.34
C THR A 373 -16.31 -12.57 1.74
N SER A 374 -17.36 -12.15 2.45
CA SER A 374 -17.64 -12.66 3.80
C SER A 374 -17.92 -14.17 3.80
N THR A 375 -18.59 -14.69 2.76
CA THR A 375 -18.87 -16.13 2.63
C THR A 375 -17.58 -16.93 2.41
N ILE A 376 -16.66 -16.41 1.59
CA ILE A 376 -15.34 -17.01 1.36
C ILE A 376 -14.51 -16.98 2.65
N ASP A 377 -14.49 -15.84 3.34
CA ASP A 377 -13.73 -15.69 4.59
C ASP A 377 -14.26 -16.64 5.68
N SER A 378 -15.59 -16.78 5.81
CA SER A 378 -16.21 -17.77 6.71
C SER A 378 -15.84 -19.20 6.34
N ALA A 379 -15.82 -19.56 5.05
CA ALA A 379 -15.40 -20.90 4.62
C ALA A 379 -13.92 -21.16 4.95
N GLN A 380 -13.06 -20.17 4.71
CA GLN A 380 -11.64 -20.25 5.05
C GLN A 380 -11.42 -20.43 6.56
N GLU A 381 -12.15 -19.68 7.38
CA GLU A 381 -12.05 -19.79 8.84
C GLU A 381 -12.46 -21.19 9.33
N GLN A 382 -13.57 -21.73 8.82
CA GLN A 382 -14.03 -23.07 9.18
C GLN A 382 -13.00 -24.15 8.82
N LEU A 383 -12.38 -24.05 7.63
CA LEU A 383 -11.32 -24.97 7.22
C LEU A 383 -10.06 -24.85 8.10
N LEU A 384 -9.70 -23.63 8.53
CA LEU A 384 -8.59 -23.41 9.46
C LEU A 384 -8.89 -23.97 10.86
N GLN A 385 -10.11 -23.83 11.36
CA GLN A 385 -10.54 -24.41 12.63
C GLN A 385 -10.47 -25.95 12.61
N LEU A 386 -10.84 -26.58 11.48
CA LEU A 386 -10.78 -28.03 11.31
C LEU A 386 -9.34 -28.56 11.32
N ARG A 387 -8.39 -27.77 10.81
CA ARG A 387 -6.96 -28.10 10.85
C ARG A 387 -6.42 -28.19 12.28
N GLY A 388 -7.09 -27.62 13.28
CA GLY A 388 -6.67 -27.69 14.69
C GLY A 388 -7.24 -28.89 15.47
N VAL A 389 -8.14 -29.69 14.88
CA VAL A 389 -8.82 -30.79 15.57
C VAL A 389 -7.97 -32.05 15.51
N HIS A 390 -7.08 -32.22 16.50
CA HIS A 390 -6.13 -33.36 16.55
C HIS A 390 -6.15 -34.17 17.86
N SER A 391 -7.02 -33.84 18.81
CA SER A 391 -7.08 -34.52 20.11
C SER A 391 -8.51 -34.74 20.59
N GLY A 392 -8.74 -35.91 21.20
CA GLY A 392 -10.03 -36.34 21.74
C GLY A 392 -10.41 -37.76 21.29
N PRO A 393 -11.54 -38.30 21.78
CA PRO A 393 -12.05 -39.60 21.38
C PRO A 393 -12.29 -39.66 19.85
N THR A 394 -11.89 -40.75 19.20
CA THR A 394 -11.95 -40.92 17.74
C THR A 394 -13.33 -40.61 17.15
N ALA A 395 -14.40 -41.06 17.81
CA ALA A 395 -15.77 -40.83 17.35
C ALA A 395 -16.15 -39.33 17.37
N ASP A 396 -15.67 -38.57 18.36
CA ASP A 396 -15.97 -37.14 18.49
C ASP A 396 -15.12 -36.31 17.53
N VAL A 397 -13.86 -36.67 17.33
CA VAL A 397 -12.98 -36.05 16.32
C VAL A 397 -13.53 -36.30 14.92
N ALA A 398 -13.88 -37.54 14.58
CA ALA A 398 -14.48 -37.87 13.28
C ALA A 398 -15.80 -37.13 13.05
N ARG A 399 -16.69 -37.08 14.05
CA ARG A 399 -17.95 -36.35 13.97
C ARG A 399 -17.74 -34.86 13.75
N ARG A 400 -16.79 -34.24 14.46
CA ARG A 400 -16.45 -32.81 14.31
C ARG A 400 -15.85 -32.50 12.94
N LEU A 401 -14.92 -33.33 12.47
CA LEU A 401 -14.32 -33.18 11.15
C LEU A 401 -15.36 -33.30 10.03
N LEU A 402 -16.20 -34.34 10.06
CA LEU A 402 -17.24 -34.55 9.04
C LEU A 402 -18.29 -33.43 9.03
N ARG A 403 -18.75 -32.98 10.21
CA ARG A 403 -19.71 -31.85 10.29
C ARG A 403 -19.09 -30.54 9.82
N GLY A 404 -17.86 -30.25 10.21
CA GLY A 404 -17.18 -29.02 9.79
C GLY A 404 -16.85 -29.00 8.31
N LEU A 405 -16.44 -30.14 7.73
CA LEU A 405 -16.24 -30.26 6.29
C LEU A 405 -17.56 -30.10 5.53
N GLY A 406 -18.65 -30.69 6.02
CA GLY A 406 -19.99 -30.51 5.45
C GLY A 406 -20.46 -29.04 5.48
N HIS A 407 -20.23 -28.34 6.60
CA HIS A 407 -20.56 -26.93 6.72
C HIS A 407 -19.69 -26.04 5.80
N SER A 408 -18.38 -26.32 5.73
CA SER A 408 -17.45 -25.61 4.84
C SER A 408 -17.81 -25.82 3.37
N ALA A 409 -18.20 -27.03 2.99
CA ALA A 409 -18.67 -27.33 1.65
C ALA A 409 -19.92 -26.51 1.28
N GLY A 410 -20.87 -26.35 2.20
CA GLY A 410 -22.05 -25.50 2.00
C GLY A 410 -21.70 -24.02 1.84
N LEU A 411 -20.72 -23.51 2.61
CA LEU A 411 -20.24 -22.12 2.46
C LEU A 411 -19.54 -21.90 1.12
N ILE A 412 -18.68 -22.83 0.70
CA ILE A 412 -18.03 -22.79 -0.62
C ILE A 412 -19.09 -22.85 -1.72
N GLU A 413 -20.10 -23.70 -1.55
CA GLU A 413 -21.21 -23.82 -2.51
C GLU A 413 -21.97 -22.50 -2.68
N ASN A 414 -22.30 -21.87 -1.56
CA ASN A 414 -22.97 -20.57 -1.54
C ASN A 414 -22.10 -19.46 -2.14
N ALA A 415 -20.79 -19.47 -1.87
CA ALA A 415 -19.86 -18.49 -2.42
C ALA A 415 -19.81 -18.57 -3.95
N TRP A 416 -19.61 -19.77 -4.52
CA TRP A 416 -19.51 -19.90 -5.98
C TRP A 416 -20.85 -19.62 -6.66
N LYS A 417 -22.00 -20.02 -6.08
CA LYS A 417 -23.33 -19.67 -6.62
C LYS A 417 -23.51 -18.15 -6.71
N ARG A 418 -23.16 -17.42 -5.65
CA ARG A 418 -23.23 -15.94 -5.63
C ARG A 418 -22.30 -15.31 -6.66
N ILE A 419 -21.11 -15.90 -6.86
CA ILE A 419 -20.16 -15.47 -7.90
C ILE A 419 -20.74 -15.72 -9.30
N ALA A 420 -21.33 -16.89 -9.54
CA ALA A 420 -21.95 -17.25 -10.81
C ALA A 420 -23.12 -16.32 -11.17
N VAL A 421 -24.01 -16.01 -10.22
CA VAL A 421 -25.08 -15.01 -10.40
C VAL A 421 -24.49 -13.64 -10.74
N ALA A 422 -23.48 -13.21 -9.99
CA ALA A 422 -22.83 -11.91 -10.21
C ALA A 422 -22.14 -11.82 -11.58
N ALA A 423 -21.51 -12.90 -12.05
CA ALA A 423 -20.88 -12.95 -13.37
C ALA A 423 -21.92 -12.84 -14.50
N VAL A 424 -23.01 -13.60 -14.41
CA VAL A 424 -24.10 -13.57 -15.40
C VAL A 424 -24.76 -12.18 -15.43
N ASN A 425 -25.06 -11.61 -14.26
CA ASN A 425 -25.60 -10.25 -14.15
C ASN A 425 -24.62 -9.18 -14.66
N GLY A 426 -23.31 -9.46 -14.57
CA GLY A 426 -22.26 -8.60 -15.10
C GLY A 426 -22.07 -8.67 -16.62
N GLY A 427 -22.87 -9.48 -17.31
CA GLY A 427 -22.85 -9.62 -18.77
C GLY A 427 -22.03 -10.80 -19.28
N VAL A 428 -21.57 -11.70 -18.41
CA VAL A 428 -20.87 -12.93 -18.84
C VAL A 428 -21.91 -13.95 -19.33
N PRO A 429 -21.73 -14.54 -20.53
CA PRO A 429 -22.62 -15.59 -21.02
C PRO A 429 -22.72 -16.78 -20.05
N LEU A 430 -23.94 -17.30 -19.85
CA LEU A 430 -24.17 -18.42 -18.92
C LEU A 430 -23.39 -19.68 -19.33
N GLU A 431 -23.19 -19.87 -20.64
CA GLU A 431 -22.41 -20.96 -21.24
C GLU A 431 -20.93 -20.90 -20.84
N GLU A 432 -20.41 -19.70 -20.63
CA GLU A 432 -19.04 -19.48 -20.21
C GLU A 432 -18.88 -19.74 -18.70
N VAL A 433 -19.83 -19.26 -17.90
CA VAL A 433 -19.87 -19.54 -16.45
C VAL A 433 -20.04 -21.03 -16.19
N ALA A 434 -20.91 -21.72 -16.93
CA ALA A 434 -21.12 -23.17 -16.86
C ALA A 434 -19.83 -23.96 -17.12
N ARG A 435 -18.99 -23.48 -18.06
CA ARG A 435 -17.68 -24.06 -18.36
C ARG A 435 -16.71 -23.90 -17.19
N TRP A 436 -16.71 -22.75 -16.52
CA TRP A 436 -15.83 -22.48 -15.38
C TRP A 436 -16.16 -23.35 -14.16
N VAL A 437 -17.44 -23.58 -13.90
CA VAL A 437 -17.88 -24.42 -12.77
C VAL A 437 -18.01 -25.91 -13.15
N ASN A 438 -17.58 -26.27 -14.37
CA ASN A 438 -17.65 -27.63 -14.92
C ASN A 438 -19.04 -28.27 -14.76
N MET A 439 -20.08 -27.56 -15.15
CA MET A 439 -21.48 -27.97 -14.97
C MET A 439 -22.28 -27.77 -16.26
N PRO A 440 -23.26 -28.64 -16.58
CA PRO A 440 -24.16 -28.39 -17.71
C PRO A 440 -24.96 -27.09 -17.52
N VAL A 441 -25.12 -26.31 -18.59
CA VAL A 441 -25.80 -25.01 -18.59
C VAL A 441 -27.21 -25.10 -17.98
N GLU A 442 -27.95 -26.17 -18.28
CA GLU A 442 -29.31 -26.37 -17.76
C GLU A 442 -29.36 -26.67 -16.26
N VAL A 443 -28.32 -27.32 -15.73
CA VAL A 443 -28.20 -27.57 -14.28
C VAL A 443 -27.84 -26.27 -13.57
N LEU A 444 -26.89 -25.51 -14.12
CA LEU A 444 -26.53 -24.19 -13.59
C LEU A 444 -27.72 -23.23 -13.61
N ARG A 445 -28.48 -23.17 -14.71
CA ARG A 445 -29.69 -22.34 -14.82
C ARG A 445 -30.71 -22.66 -13.74
N LYS A 446 -31.00 -23.95 -13.51
CA LYS A 446 -31.93 -24.41 -12.45
C LYS A 446 -31.43 -24.05 -11.06
N MET A 447 -30.13 -24.18 -10.78
CA MET A 447 -29.54 -23.86 -9.48
C MET A 447 -29.53 -22.35 -9.18
N LEU A 448 -29.28 -21.50 -10.19
CA LEU A 448 -29.28 -20.04 -10.01
C LEU A 448 -30.71 -19.46 -9.86
N THR A 449 -31.72 -20.14 -10.42
CA THR A 449 -33.14 -19.73 -10.33
C THR A 449 -33.83 -20.20 -9.05
N THR A 450 -33.44 -21.34 -8.48
CA THR A 450 -33.99 -21.83 -7.20
C THR A 450 -33.46 -21.07 -5.98
N GLY A 451 -32.22 -20.57 -6.01
CA GLY A 451 -31.65 -19.76 -4.92
C GLY A 451 -32.19 -18.33 -4.80
N GLY A 452 -32.98 -17.84 -5.77
CA GLY A 452 -33.58 -16.50 -5.74
C GLY A 452 -34.80 -16.36 -4.84
N ARG A 453 -35.39 -17.48 -4.38
CA ARG A 453 -36.61 -17.49 -3.55
C ARG A 453 -36.38 -17.49 -2.05
N GLU A 454 -35.15 -17.70 -1.58
CA GLU A 454 -34.84 -17.78 -0.13
C GLU A 454 -34.36 -16.46 0.50
N ASN A 455 -34.13 -15.38 -0.27
CA ASN A 455 -33.65 -14.08 0.25
C ASN A 455 -34.71 -12.96 0.21
N SER A 456 -36.01 -13.30 0.34
CA SER A 456 -37.09 -12.31 0.48
C SER A 456 -37.95 -12.52 1.74
N GLY A 457 -37.33 -13.03 2.80
CA GLY A 457 -37.89 -13.11 4.15
C GLY A 457 -37.09 -12.28 5.13
#